data_AF-A0A3D5ZGU7-F1
#
_entry.id   AF-A0A3D5ZGU7-F1
#
_cell.length_a   1.000
_cell.length_b   1.000
_cell.length_c   1.000
_cell.angle_alpha   90.00
_cell.angle_beta   90.00
_cell.angle_gamma   90.00
#
_symmetry.space_group_name_H-M   'P 1'
#
loop_
_entity.id
_entity.type
_entity.pdbx_description
1 polymer ?
#
loop_
_entity_poly.entity_id
_entity_poly.type
_entity_poly.pdbx_seq_one_letter_code
_entity_poly.pdbx_strand_id
1 'polypeptide(L)'
;PRLMTEQPDIFWSVIISMYIGNVVLLILNLPLIPYIAKILTIPRTYLIPFILFFTLMGSYIGQNNATELLILIGFGVCATILRFADYPTAPLLIGFILGRMMEDNFSRAMQLSDGWGFFLERPMSLVLIVLALLLIILPSYRARRAKRLQKHKQH
;
A
#
# COMPACT_ATOMS: atom_id res chain seq x y z
N PRO A 1 7.50 18.56 -22.67
CA PRO A 1 8.18 19.71 -23.34
C PRO A 1 7.26 20.50 -24.28
N ARG A 2 6.52 19.85 -25.19
CA ARG A 2 5.71 20.54 -26.21
C ARG A 2 4.43 21.20 -25.67
N LEU A 3 3.78 20.62 -24.66
CA LEU A 3 2.59 21.19 -24.01
C LEU A 3 2.84 22.56 -23.36
N MET A 4 4.03 22.79 -22.81
CA MET A 4 4.38 24.04 -22.13
C MET A 4 4.67 25.18 -23.11
N THR A 5 5.08 24.85 -24.34
CA THR A 5 5.40 25.80 -25.41
C THR A 5 4.23 26.02 -26.38
N GLU A 6 3.41 24.99 -26.65
CA GLU A 6 2.31 25.07 -27.61
C GLU A 6 0.97 25.49 -26.96
N GLN A 7 0.75 25.21 -25.66
CA GLN A 7 -0.49 25.56 -24.93
C GLN A 7 -0.21 25.97 -23.47
N PRO A 8 0.48 27.10 -23.22
CA PRO A 8 0.85 27.54 -21.87
C PRO A 8 -0.36 27.75 -20.95
N ASP A 9 -1.50 28.21 -21.47
CA ASP A 9 -2.70 28.47 -20.68
C ASP A 9 -3.28 27.20 -20.05
N ILE A 10 -3.28 26.07 -20.77
CA ILE A 10 -3.76 24.79 -20.26
C ILE A 10 -2.80 24.27 -19.19
N PHE A 11 -1.50 24.36 -19.44
CA PHE A 11 -0.48 23.93 -18.49
C PHE A 11 -0.60 24.67 -17.15
N TRP A 12 -0.67 26.00 -17.17
CA TRP A 12 -0.86 26.80 -15.96
C TRP A 12 -2.21 26.57 -15.30
N SER A 13 -3.30 26.40 -16.07
CA SER A 13 -4.63 26.10 -15.52
C SER A 13 -4.68 24.76 -14.78
N VAL A 14 -3.99 23.73 -15.27
CA VAL A 14 -3.93 22.42 -14.61
C VAL A 14 -3.11 22.49 -13.32
N ILE A 15 -1.97 23.18 -13.33
CA ILE A 15 -1.15 23.35 -12.11
C ILE A 15 -1.91 24.13 -11.05
N ILE A 16 -2.53 25.26 -11.44
CA ILE A 16 -3.29 26.10 -10.53
C ILE A 16 -4.51 25.35 -9.99
N SER A 17 -5.23 24.60 -10.82
CA SER A 17 -6.39 23.81 -10.35
C SER A 17 -5.98 22.65 -9.44
N MET A 18 -4.84 22.00 -9.66
CA MET A 18 -4.32 20.98 -8.74
C MET A 18 -3.90 21.59 -7.40
N TYR A 19 -3.28 22.78 -7.41
CA TYR A 19 -2.89 23.46 -6.19
C TYR A 19 -4.11 23.95 -5.39
N ILE A 20 -5.02 24.68 -6.04
CA ILE A 20 -6.28 25.15 -5.43
C ILE A 20 -7.11 23.96 -4.97
N GLY A 21 -7.20 22.90 -5.78
CA GLY A 21 -7.92 21.67 -5.43
C GLY A 21 -7.37 21.02 -4.16
N ASN A 22 -6.04 20.93 -4.00
CA ASN A 22 -5.42 20.42 -2.77
C ASN A 22 -5.67 21.35 -1.57
N VAL A 23 -5.63 22.67 -1.76
CA VAL A 23 -5.93 23.63 -0.69
C VAL A 23 -7.38 23.51 -0.22
N VAL A 24 -8.33 23.43 -1.16
CA VAL A 24 -9.76 23.21 -0.86
C VAL A 24 -9.95 21.84 -0.21
N LEU A 25 -9.31 20.79 -0.74
CA LEU A 25 -9.36 19.44 -0.17
C LEU A 25 -8.83 19.43 1.27
N LEU A 26 -7.76 20.16 1.57
CA LEU A 26 -7.22 20.30 2.92
C LEU A 26 -8.18 21.04 3.84
N ILE A 27 -8.74 22.17 3.38
CA ILE A 27 -9.74 22.93 4.15
C ILE A 27 -11.00 22.10 4.41
N LEU A 28 -11.39 21.22 3.49
CA LEU A 28 -12.53 20.32 3.68
C LEU A 28 -12.19 19.12 4.57
N ASN A 29 -11.00 18.52 4.42
CA ASN A 29 -10.60 17.35 5.21
C ASN A 29 -10.34 17.72 6.67
N LEU A 30 -9.75 18.89 6.96
CA LEU A 30 -9.42 19.32 8.32
C LEU A 30 -10.63 19.33 9.28
N PRO A 31 -11.80 19.90 8.94
CA PRO A 31 -13.01 19.80 9.73
C PRO A 31 -13.66 18.42 9.63
N LEU A 32 -13.45 17.64 8.55
CA LEU A 32 -14.06 16.32 8.38
C LEU A 32 -13.42 15.23 9.25
N ILE A 33 -12.11 15.30 9.49
CA ILE A 33 -11.36 14.36 10.32
C ILE A 33 -12.04 14.09 11.68
N PRO A 34 -12.44 15.10 12.48
CA PRO A 34 -13.11 14.84 13.75
C PRO A 34 -14.49 14.18 13.59
N TYR A 35 -15.22 14.42 12.50
CA TYR A 35 -16.49 13.72 12.25
C TYR A 35 -16.25 12.24 11.89
N ILE A 36 -15.25 11.95 11.06
CA ILE A 36 -14.87 10.57 10.72
C ILE A 36 -14.31 9.86 11.97
N ALA A 37 -13.54 10.56 12.80
CA ALA A 37 -13.02 10.03 14.05
C ALA A 37 -14.13 9.61 15.03
N LYS A 38 -15.28 10.29 15.03
CA LYS A 38 -16.45 9.88 15.83
C LYS A 38 -17.00 8.51 15.40
N ILE A 39 -16.88 8.12 14.14
CA ILE A 39 -17.31 6.78 13.68
C ILE A 39 -16.51 5.68 14.39
N LEU A 40 -15.23 5.92 14.67
CA LEU A 40 -14.36 4.98 15.41
C LEU A 40 -14.76 4.83 16.90
N THR A 41 -15.55 5.76 17.44
CA THR A 41 -16.06 5.67 18.82
C THR A 41 -17.30 4.79 18.95
N ILE A 42 -17.91 4.38 17.82
CA ILE A 42 -19.03 3.45 17.80
C ILE A 42 -18.54 2.06 18.27
N PRO A 43 -19.28 1.38 19.17
CA PRO A 43 -18.87 0.07 19.66
C PRO A 43 -18.61 -0.90 18.52
N ARG A 44 -17.51 -1.66 18.62
CA ARG A 44 -17.06 -2.62 17.58
C ARG A 44 -18.14 -3.63 17.20
N THR A 45 -19.03 -3.98 18.13
CA THR A 45 -20.17 -4.89 17.91
C THR A 45 -21.09 -4.43 16.78
N TYR A 46 -21.27 -3.12 16.60
CA TYR A 46 -22.06 -2.56 15.49
C TYR A 46 -21.18 -2.23 14.28
N LEU A 47 -19.96 -1.76 14.51
CA LEU A 47 -19.09 -1.34 13.41
C LEU A 47 -18.71 -2.50 12.47
N ILE A 48 -18.43 -3.67 13.04
CA ILE A 48 -18.04 -4.88 12.27
C ILE A 48 -19.12 -5.31 11.27
N PRO A 49 -20.40 -5.54 11.65
CA PRO A 49 -21.42 -5.95 10.69
C PRO A 49 -21.70 -4.89 9.62
N PHE A 50 -21.62 -3.60 9.96
CA PHE A 50 -21.73 -2.53 8.96
C PHE A 50 -20.58 -2.57 7.95
N ILE A 51 -19.33 -2.66 8.42
CA ILE A 51 -18.17 -2.79 7.54
C ILE A 51 -18.34 -4.01 6.63
N LEU A 52 -18.66 -5.16 7.22
CA LEU A 52 -18.84 -6.41 6.48
C LEU A 52 -19.91 -6.24 5.38
N PHE A 53 -21.07 -5.70 5.74
CA PHE A 53 -22.16 -5.42 4.80
C PHE A 53 -21.71 -4.52 3.65
N PHE A 54 -21.05 -3.39 3.94
CA PHE A 54 -20.56 -2.49 2.91
C PHE A 54 -19.47 -3.13 2.02
N THR A 55 -18.54 -3.92 2.57
CA THR A 55 -17.55 -4.63 1.75
C THR A 55 -18.17 -5.71 0.86
N LEU A 56 -19.14 -6.47 1.37
CA LEU A 56 -19.85 -7.48 0.58
C LEU A 56 -20.68 -6.83 -0.53
N MET A 57 -21.41 -5.76 -0.21
CA MET A 57 -22.19 -4.99 -1.18
C MET A 57 -21.28 -4.34 -2.23
N GLY A 58 -20.17 -3.72 -1.81
CA GLY A 58 -19.21 -3.08 -2.70
C GLY A 58 -18.54 -4.06 -3.67
N SER A 59 -18.17 -5.25 -3.19
CA SER A 59 -17.63 -6.31 -4.04
C SER A 59 -18.66 -6.86 -5.02
N TYR A 60 -19.96 -6.79 -4.70
CA TYR A 60 -21.01 -7.31 -5.57
C TYR A 60 -21.42 -6.30 -6.66
N ILE A 61 -21.51 -5.00 -6.33
CA ILE A 61 -21.99 -3.95 -7.25
C ILE A 61 -21.06 -3.77 -8.46
N GLY A 62 -19.74 -3.92 -8.27
CA GLY A 62 -18.74 -3.57 -9.29
C GLY A 62 -18.89 -4.36 -10.59
N GLN A 63 -18.97 -5.70 -10.50
CA GLN A 63 -19.00 -6.57 -11.68
C GLN A 63 -20.16 -7.56 -11.70
N ASN A 64 -21.09 -7.52 -10.74
CA ASN A 64 -22.13 -8.54 -10.52
C ASN A 64 -21.58 -9.98 -10.57
N ASN A 65 -20.31 -10.15 -10.16
CA ASN A 65 -19.61 -11.41 -10.30
C ASN A 65 -19.58 -12.12 -8.94
N ALA A 66 -20.31 -13.23 -8.84
CA ALA A 66 -20.35 -14.07 -7.64
C ALA A 66 -18.96 -14.60 -7.25
N THR A 67 -18.03 -14.73 -8.21
CA THR A 67 -16.65 -15.17 -7.94
C THR A 67 -15.88 -14.19 -7.07
N GLU A 68 -16.04 -12.87 -7.26
CA GLU A 68 -15.35 -11.86 -6.45
C GLU A 68 -15.86 -11.87 -5.01
N LEU A 69 -17.17 -12.02 -4.85
CA LEU A 69 -17.80 -12.20 -3.55
C LEU A 69 -17.29 -13.46 -2.83
N LEU A 70 -17.15 -14.58 -3.56
CA LEU A 70 -16.63 -15.83 -3.01
C LEU A 70 -15.15 -15.70 -2.59
N ILE A 71 -14.34 -15.03 -3.40
CA ILE A 71 -12.93 -14.72 -3.08
C ILE A 71 -12.85 -13.82 -1.83
N LEU A 72 -13.68 -12.78 -1.76
CA LEU A 72 -13.75 -11.88 -0.60
C LEU A 72 -14.08 -12.66 0.70
N ILE A 73 -15.09 -13.52 0.67
CA ILE A 73 -15.46 -14.36 1.81
C ILE A 73 -14.30 -15.32 2.15
N GLY A 74 -13.69 -15.96 1.17
CA GLY A 74 -12.53 -16.84 1.36
C GLY A 74 -11.34 -16.14 2.03
N PHE A 75 -10.99 -14.94 1.56
CA PHE A 75 -9.95 -14.12 2.18
C PHE A 75 -10.35 -13.62 3.57
N GLY A 76 -11.63 -13.30 3.81
CA GLY A 76 -12.13 -12.93 5.14
C GLY A 76 -11.98 -14.07 6.16
N VAL A 77 -12.28 -15.30 5.76
CA VAL A 77 -12.06 -16.50 6.59
C VAL A 77 -10.56 -16.72 6.83
N CYS A 78 -9.74 -16.66 5.77
CA CYS A 78 -8.28 -16.78 5.91
C CYS A 78 -7.73 -15.72 6.88
N ALA A 79 -8.11 -14.45 6.72
CA ALA A 79 -7.68 -13.37 7.61
C ALA A 79 -8.09 -13.60 9.07
N THR A 80 -9.25 -14.22 9.30
CA THR A 80 -9.71 -14.60 10.65
C THR A 80 -8.83 -15.71 11.23
N ILE A 81 -8.46 -16.72 10.44
CA ILE A 81 -7.52 -17.78 10.84
C ILE A 81 -6.14 -17.20 11.18
N LEU A 82 -5.62 -16.29 10.34
CA LEU A 82 -4.34 -15.63 10.59
C LEU A 82 -4.37 -14.79 11.88
N ARG A 83 -5.50 -14.16 12.18
CA ARG A 83 -5.71 -13.43 13.43
C ARG A 83 -5.71 -14.37 14.64
N PHE A 84 -6.23 -15.58 14.52
CA PHE A 84 -6.15 -16.60 15.57
C PHE A 84 -4.72 -17.12 15.79
N ALA A 85 -3.87 -17.07 14.76
CA ALA A 85 -2.47 -17.45 14.84
C ALA A 85 -1.54 -16.30 15.32
N ASP A 86 -2.09 -15.24 15.92
CA ASP A 86 -1.38 -14.05 16.41
C ASP A 86 -0.51 -13.32 15.37
N TYR A 87 -0.76 -13.56 14.08
CA TYR A 87 -0.08 -12.80 13.04
C TYR A 87 -0.64 -11.38 12.96
N PRO A 88 0.22 -10.35 12.94
CA PRO A 88 -0.24 -8.98 12.80
C PRO A 88 -0.80 -8.81 11.38
N THR A 89 -2.12 -8.68 11.28
CA THR A 89 -2.84 -8.58 10.00
C THR A 89 -2.49 -7.31 9.22
N ALA A 90 -2.18 -6.20 9.92
CA ALA A 90 -1.84 -4.93 9.30
C ALA A 90 -0.54 -4.97 8.46
N PRO A 91 0.62 -5.45 8.97
CA PRO A 91 1.82 -5.67 8.16
C PRO A 91 1.63 -6.58 6.96
N LEU A 92 0.81 -7.63 7.10
CA LEU A 92 0.54 -8.57 6.00
C LEU A 92 -0.25 -7.90 4.87
N LEU A 93 -1.25 -7.09 5.23
CA LEU A 93 -2.06 -6.34 4.28
C LEU A 93 -1.22 -5.28 3.54
N ILE A 94 -0.38 -4.55 4.27
CA ILE A 94 0.59 -3.59 3.70
C ILE A 94 1.53 -4.33 2.73
N GLY A 95 2.13 -5.44 3.15
CA GLY A 95 3.00 -6.26 2.31
C GLY A 95 2.31 -6.78 1.04
N PHE A 96 1.05 -7.19 1.13
CA PHE A 96 0.27 -7.67 -0.02
C PHE A 96 0.00 -6.57 -1.04
N ILE A 97 -0.41 -5.38 -0.60
CA ILE A 97 -0.67 -4.23 -1.49
C ILE A 97 0.64 -3.77 -2.15
N LEU A 98 1.68 -3.55 -1.33
CA LEU A 98 3.00 -3.13 -1.83
C LEU A 98 3.62 -4.18 -2.75
N GLY A 99 3.43 -5.47 -2.45
CA GLY A 99 3.92 -6.57 -3.25
C GLY A 99 3.38 -6.53 -4.68
N ARG A 100 2.06 -6.37 -4.83
CA ARG A 100 1.45 -6.23 -6.17
C ARG A 100 1.97 -5.01 -6.92
N MET A 101 2.01 -3.86 -6.25
CA MET A 101 2.57 -2.66 -6.88
C MET A 101 4.05 -2.85 -7.28
N MET A 102 4.83 -3.57 -6.47
CA MET A 102 6.23 -3.86 -6.79
C MET A 102 6.34 -4.78 -8.01
N GLU A 103 5.52 -5.83 -8.10
CA GLU A 103 5.48 -6.77 -9.22
C GLU A 103 5.05 -6.09 -10.53
N ASP A 104 4.03 -5.23 -10.46
CA ASP A 104 3.55 -4.46 -11.61
C ASP A 104 4.63 -3.48 -12.10
N ASN A 105 5.28 -2.77 -11.18
CA ASN A 105 6.36 -1.84 -11.51
C ASN A 105 7.61 -2.57 -12.03
N PHE A 106 7.93 -3.74 -11.47
CA PHE A 106 9.04 -4.57 -11.94
C PHE A 106 8.77 -5.10 -13.35
N SER A 107 7.57 -5.62 -13.60
CA SER A 107 7.15 -6.10 -14.92
C SER A 107 7.16 -4.97 -15.95
N ARG A 108 6.63 -3.80 -15.57
CA ARG A 108 6.68 -2.60 -16.41
C ARG A 108 8.11 -2.18 -16.72
N ALA A 109 8.99 -2.15 -15.72
CA ALA A 109 10.39 -1.81 -15.90
C ALA A 109 11.11 -2.80 -16.83
N MET A 110 10.81 -4.10 -16.69
CA MET A 110 11.39 -5.16 -17.53
C MET A 110 10.90 -5.08 -18.98
N GLN A 111 9.63 -4.74 -19.21
CA GLN A 111 9.10 -4.50 -20.56
C GLN A 111 9.68 -3.25 -21.22
N LEU A 112 9.96 -2.19 -20.44
CA LEU A 112 10.51 -0.94 -20.97
C LEU A 112 11.99 -1.01 -21.32
N SER A 113 12.70 -2.07 -20.90
CA SER A 113 14.16 -2.15 -20.94
C SER A 113 14.71 -3.34 -21.75
N ASP A 114 13.86 -4.00 -22.55
CA ASP A 114 14.25 -5.13 -23.41
C ASP A 114 15.10 -6.21 -22.68
N GLY A 115 14.75 -6.49 -21.41
CA GLY A 115 15.29 -7.63 -20.64
C GLY A 115 16.30 -7.28 -19.54
N TRP A 116 17.18 -8.24 -19.22
CA TRP A 116 18.10 -8.19 -18.07
C TRP A 116 19.25 -7.18 -18.21
N GLY A 117 19.41 -6.56 -19.39
CA GLY A 117 20.44 -5.56 -19.69
C GLY A 117 20.28 -4.24 -18.94
N PHE A 118 19.08 -3.96 -18.40
CA PHE A 118 18.77 -2.73 -17.64
C PHE A 118 19.70 -2.50 -16.44
N PHE A 119 20.13 -3.59 -15.80
CA PHE A 119 20.99 -3.52 -14.62
C PHE A 119 22.38 -2.95 -14.94
N LEU A 120 22.87 -3.12 -16.18
CA LEU A 120 24.18 -2.65 -16.61
C LEU A 120 24.14 -1.25 -17.24
N GLU A 121 23.04 -0.88 -17.89
CA GLU A 121 22.90 0.43 -18.56
C GLU A 121 22.58 1.59 -17.60
N ARG A 122 22.03 1.29 -16.41
CA ARG A 122 21.60 2.32 -15.43
C ARG A 122 22.34 2.15 -14.10
N PRO A 123 23.52 2.77 -13.92
CA PRO A 123 24.31 2.64 -12.68
C PRO A 123 23.55 3.05 -11.42
N MET A 124 22.58 3.98 -11.51
CA MET A 124 21.73 4.35 -10.38
C MET A 124 20.79 3.22 -9.93
N SER A 125 20.29 2.38 -10.84
CA SER A 125 19.40 1.28 -10.47
C SER A 125 20.16 0.20 -9.71
N LEU A 126 21.39 -0.10 -10.14
CA LEU A 126 22.29 -1.04 -9.47
C LEU A 126 22.62 -0.56 -8.05
N VAL A 127 22.94 0.72 -7.86
CA VAL A 127 23.18 1.31 -6.54
C VAL A 127 21.95 1.18 -5.64
N LEU A 128 20.76 1.50 -6.14
CA LEU A 128 19.52 1.41 -5.36
C LEU A 128 19.21 -0.04 -4.93
N ILE A 129 19.48 -1.02 -5.79
CA ILE A 129 19.22 -2.44 -5.49
C ILE A 129 20.21 -2.98 -4.46
N VAL A 130 21.50 -2.64 -4.59
CA VAL A 130 22.51 -2.98 -3.58
C VAL A 130 22.17 -2.33 -2.24
N LEU A 131 21.72 -1.08 -2.25
CA LEU A 131 21.33 -0.34 -1.05
C LEU A 131 20.07 -0.91 -0.41
N ALA A 132 19.08 -1.34 -1.21
CA ALA A 132 17.89 -2.05 -0.74
C ALA A 132 18.26 -3.41 -0.10
N LEU A 133 19.12 -4.19 -0.74
CA LEU A 133 19.65 -5.45 -0.17
C LEU A 133 20.38 -5.21 1.16
N LEU A 134 21.24 -4.20 1.23
CA LEU A 134 21.92 -3.81 2.47
C LEU A 134 20.93 -3.44 3.57
N LEU A 135 19.92 -2.61 3.27
CA LEU A 135 18.90 -2.20 4.23
C LEU A 135 18.01 -3.36 4.71
N ILE A 136 17.86 -4.43 3.93
CA ILE A 136 17.14 -5.63 4.37
C ILE A 136 18.05 -6.52 5.23
N ILE A 137 19.30 -6.73 4.79
CA ILE A 137 20.23 -7.69 5.41
C ILE A 137 20.81 -7.16 6.74
N LEU A 138 21.17 -5.88 6.82
CA LEU A 138 21.75 -5.26 8.02
C LEU A 138 20.86 -5.35 9.27
N PRO A 139 19.59 -4.90 9.26
CA PRO A 139 18.72 -5.01 10.42
C PRO A 139 18.32 -6.45 10.69
N SER A 140 18.14 -7.29 9.65
CA SER A 140 17.84 -8.71 9.83
C SER A 140 18.97 -9.47 10.52
N TYR A 141 20.23 -9.20 10.14
CA TYR A 141 21.41 -9.78 10.78
C TYR A 141 21.61 -9.25 12.21
N ARG A 142 21.45 -7.94 12.42
CA ARG A 142 21.51 -7.32 13.76
C ARG A 142 20.40 -7.83 14.68
N ALA A 143 19.18 -7.99 14.20
CA ALA A 143 18.05 -8.52 14.98
C ALA A 143 18.25 -9.99 15.35
N ARG A 144 18.79 -10.82 14.45
CA ARG A 144 19.17 -12.21 14.74
C ARG A 144 20.32 -12.30 15.76
N ARG A 145 21.29 -11.38 15.71
CA ARG A 145 22.43 -11.32 16.64
C ARG A 145 22.03 -10.77 18.02
N ALA A 146 21.12 -9.80 18.08
CA ALA A 146 20.56 -9.26 19.34
C ALA A 146 19.72 -10.31 20.09
N LYS A 147 18.89 -11.10 19.38
CA LYS A 147 18.17 -12.23 19.98
C LYS A 147 19.09 -13.32 20.55
N ARG A 148 20.28 -13.53 19.95
CA ARG A 148 21.29 -14.48 20.48
C ARG A 148 21.99 -13.97 21.75
N LEU A 149 22.22 -12.67 21.88
CA LEU A 149 22.87 -12.08 23.07
C LEU A 149 21.96 -12.02 24.31
N GLN A 150 20.64 -11.86 24.12
CA GLN A 150 19.68 -11.91 25.24
C GLN A 150 19.51 -13.32 25.83
N LYS A 151 19.65 -14.37 25.01
CA LYS A 151 19.55 -15.76 25.47
C LYS A 151 20.72 -16.20 26.37
N HIS A 152 21.86 -15.49 26.33
CA HIS A 152 23.07 -15.83 27.09
C HIS A 152 23.18 -15.12 28.46
N LYS A 153 22.28 -14.18 28.77
CA LYS A 153 22.20 -13.50 30.08
C LYS A 153 21.15 -14.11 31.03
N GLN A 154 20.40 -15.11 30.57
CA GLN A 154 19.39 -15.84 31.37
C GLN A 154 19.85 -17.23 31.85
N HIS A 155 21.11 -17.60 31.56
CA HIS A 155 21.82 -18.71 32.19
C HIS A 155 22.98 -18.12 33.00
#